data_AF-A0A1J1LLZ1-F1
#
_entry.id   AF-A0A1J1LLZ1-F1
#
_cell.length_a   1.000
_cell.length_b   1.000
_cell.length_c   1.000
_cell.angle_alpha   90.00
_cell.angle_beta   90.00
_cell.angle_gamma   90.00
#
_symmetry.space_group_name_H-M   'P 1'
#
loop_
_entity.id
_entity.type
_entity.pdbx_description
1 polymer ?
#
loop_
_entity_poly.entity_id
_entity_poly.type
_entity_poly.pdbx_seq_one_letter_code
_entity_poly.pdbx_strand_id
1 'polypeptide(L)'
;MAAIADRLVNLEKMLIFQRESMKILSLWVKVIITFILAVVLGFNVWGGQAWAIGEFSNTCTDITVSSGTDMASLGKAILSANCEKMNGSYQQTTLELNPYLENNREGILSWKQENLGRQALINCYDLTVSDQGVLQGMCFNLSKKMSSDVETSINLNEHIANIDGSLKYE
;
A
#
# COMPACT_ATOMS: atom_id res chain seq x y z
N MET A 1 68.00 -41.52 -12.48
CA MET A 1 67.33 -41.62 -11.16
C MET A 1 66.91 -40.26 -10.59
N ALA A 2 67.70 -39.19 -10.70
CA ALA A 2 67.35 -37.85 -10.17
C ALA A 2 66.02 -37.27 -10.70
N ALA A 3 65.72 -37.41 -11.99
CA ALA A 3 64.50 -36.85 -12.60
C ALA A 3 63.18 -37.50 -12.12
N ILE A 4 63.24 -38.71 -11.56
CA ILE A 4 62.05 -39.42 -11.06
C ILE A 4 61.73 -38.96 -9.63
N ALA A 5 62.77 -38.75 -8.81
CA ALA A 5 62.61 -38.22 -7.46
C ALA A 5 62.01 -36.80 -7.46
N ASP A 6 62.45 -35.96 -8.40
CA ASP A 6 61.98 -34.58 -8.51
C ASP A 6 60.50 -34.47 -8.94
N ARG A 7 60.03 -35.43 -9.76
CA ARG A 7 58.61 -35.54 -10.14
C ARG A 7 57.73 -36.01 -8.99
N LEU A 8 58.23 -36.91 -8.14
CA LEU A 8 57.52 -37.40 -6.95
C LEU A 8 57.33 -36.28 -5.91
N VAL A 9 58.37 -35.48 -5.67
CA VAL A 9 58.30 -34.34 -4.75
C VAL A 9 57.30 -33.28 -5.23
N ASN A 10 57.21 -33.03 -6.54
CA ASN A 10 56.23 -32.09 -7.08
C ASN A 10 54.78 -32.61 -6.99
N LEU A 11 54.56 -33.91 -7.12
CA LEU A 11 53.25 -34.54 -6.93
C LEU A 11 52.75 -34.45 -5.49
N GLU A 12 53.63 -34.69 -4.50
CA GLU A 12 53.26 -34.55 -3.09
C GLU A 12 52.89 -33.09 -2.73
N LYS A 13 53.67 -32.12 -3.23
CA LYS A 13 53.35 -30.70 -3.03
C LYS A 13 52.00 -30.31 -3.65
N MET A 14 51.68 -30.85 -4.83
CA MET A 14 50.42 -30.59 -5.51
C MET A 14 49.22 -31.18 -4.75
N LEU A 15 49.36 -32.38 -4.17
CA LEU A 15 48.31 -33.01 -3.36
C LEU A 15 48.07 -32.29 -2.03
N ILE A 16 49.13 -31.77 -1.39
CA ILE A 16 49.02 -30.96 -0.17
C ILE A 16 48.29 -29.64 -0.45
N PHE A 17 48.64 -28.97 -1.55
CA PHE A 17 47.99 -27.72 -1.97
C PHE A 17 46.49 -27.91 -2.28
N GLN A 18 46.12 -29.00 -2.96
CA GLN A 18 44.72 -29.35 -3.22
C GLN A 18 43.93 -29.66 -1.95
N ARG A 19 44.58 -30.26 -0.93
CA ARG A 19 43.95 -30.55 0.36
C ARG A 19 43.69 -29.28 1.18
N GLU A 20 44.60 -28.32 1.16
CA GLU A 20 44.42 -27.05 1.86
C GLU A 20 43.39 -26.15 1.17
N SER A 21 43.39 -26.09 -0.16
CA SER A 21 42.40 -25.33 -0.92
C SER A 21 40.97 -25.85 -0.71
N MET A 22 40.77 -27.18 -0.64
CA MET A 22 39.46 -27.77 -0.33
C MET A 22 38.94 -27.42 1.07
N LYS A 23 39.83 -27.30 2.07
CA LYS A 23 39.44 -26.90 3.44
C LYS A 23 38.96 -25.46 3.48
N ILE A 24 39.66 -24.57 2.78
CA ILE A 24 39.30 -23.15 2.67
C ILE A 24 37.96 -23.01 1.93
N LEU A 25 37.78 -23.70 0.80
CA LEU A 25 36.54 -23.69 0.02
C LEU A 25 35.33 -24.16 0.86
N SER A 26 35.49 -25.25 1.61
CA SER A 26 34.47 -25.76 2.54
C SER A 26 34.11 -24.75 3.62
N LEU A 27 35.09 -23.99 4.12
CA LEU A 27 34.85 -22.97 5.15
C LEU A 27 33.98 -21.82 4.58
N TRP A 28 34.32 -21.33 3.39
CA TRP A 28 33.56 -20.27 2.72
C TRP A 28 32.13 -20.70 2.38
N VAL A 29 31.93 -21.93 1.91
CA VAL A 29 30.60 -22.48 1.63
C VAL A 29 29.74 -22.50 2.89
N LYS A 30 30.30 -22.92 4.04
CA LYS A 30 29.58 -22.94 5.32
C LYS A 30 29.17 -21.52 5.76
N VAL A 31 30.07 -20.54 5.64
CA VAL A 31 29.77 -19.14 5.98
C VAL A 31 28.65 -18.59 5.12
N ILE A 32 28.69 -18.81 3.81
CA ILE A 32 27.66 -18.34 2.87
C ILE A 32 26.30 -18.97 3.18
N ILE A 33 26.25 -20.29 3.39
CA ILE A 33 25.00 -21.00 3.70
C ILE A 33 24.40 -20.46 5.01
N THR A 34 25.24 -20.22 6.02
CA THR A 34 24.78 -19.73 7.33
C THR A 34 24.24 -18.30 7.23
N PHE A 35 24.89 -17.45 6.43
CA PHE A 35 24.43 -16.09 6.16
C PHE A 35 23.10 -16.06 5.42
N ILE A 36 22.94 -16.86 4.36
CA ILE A 36 21.68 -16.98 3.61
C ILE A 36 20.56 -17.49 4.53
N LEU A 37 20.83 -18.48 5.37
CA LEU A 37 19.83 -19.02 6.30
C LEU A 37 19.38 -17.96 7.32
N ALA A 38 20.31 -17.19 7.88
CA ALA A 38 19.99 -16.10 8.80
C ALA A 38 19.17 -14.98 8.13
N VAL A 39 19.49 -14.66 6.88
CA VAL A 39 18.75 -13.69 6.06
C VAL A 39 17.32 -14.19 5.80
N VAL A 40 17.15 -15.42 5.31
CA VAL A 40 15.82 -15.98 5.02
C VAL A 40 14.97 -16.09 6.29
N LEU A 41 15.54 -16.52 7.41
CA LEU A 41 14.81 -16.60 8.68
C LEU A 41 14.51 -15.20 9.25
N GLY A 42 15.39 -14.21 9.06
CA GLY A 42 15.16 -12.83 9.47
C GLY A 42 14.04 -12.14 8.67
N PHE A 43 13.97 -12.38 7.36
CA PHE A 43 12.92 -11.80 6.52
C PHE A 43 11.52 -12.40 6.77
N ASN A 44 11.44 -13.63 7.28
CA ASN A 44 10.14 -14.24 7.61
C ASN A 44 9.50 -13.67 8.89
N VAL A 45 10.27 -13.03 9.78
CA VAL A 45 9.73 -12.38 10.99
C VAL A 45 9.10 -11.01 10.65
N TRP A 46 9.44 -10.43 9.50
CA TRP A 46 8.89 -9.16 9.02
C TRP A 46 7.83 -9.29 7.91
N GLY A 47 7.35 -10.51 7.64
CA GLY A 47 6.30 -10.77 6.64
C GLY A 47 4.86 -10.45 7.08
N GLY A 48 4.65 -10.01 8.32
CA GLY A 48 3.31 -9.69 8.86
C GLY A 48 2.83 -8.26 8.61
N GLN A 49 3.64 -7.42 7.94
CA GLN A 49 3.31 -6.03 7.67
C GLN A 49 3.58 -5.70 6.20
N ALA A 50 2.89 -6.40 5.30
CA ALA A 50 2.50 -5.76 4.07
C ALA A 50 1.38 -4.78 4.45
N TRP A 51 1.78 -3.54 4.77
CA TRP A 51 0.83 -2.42 4.83
C TRP A 51 0.25 -2.36 3.41
N ALA A 52 -1.03 -2.71 3.26
CA ALA A 52 -1.73 -2.39 2.04
C ALA A 52 -1.69 -0.86 1.95
N ILE A 53 -0.92 -0.37 0.97
CA ILE A 53 -0.94 1.04 0.57
C ILE A 53 -2.32 1.19 -0.08
N GLY A 54 -3.24 1.90 0.56
CA GLY A 54 -4.66 1.93 0.21
C GLY A 54 -5.46 0.66 0.60
N GLU A 55 -6.58 0.45 -0.09
CA GLU A 55 -7.49 -0.70 0.05
C GLU A 55 -8.14 -0.90 1.44
N PHE A 56 -8.58 0.17 2.11
CA PHE A 56 -9.28 0.05 3.39
C PHE A 56 -10.48 -0.92 3.35
N SER A 57 -11.19 -1.02 2.23
CA SER A 57 -12.39 -1.87 2.11
C SER A 57 -12.13 -3.36 2.35
N ASN A 58 -10.89 -3.84 2.18
CA ASN A 58 -10.54 -5.23 2.45
C ASN A 58 -10.50 -5.58 3.95
N THR A 59 -10.36 -4.58 4.82
CA THR A 59 -10.19 -4.75 6.28
C THR A 59 -11.18 -3.92 7.08
N CYS A 60 -12.18 -3.35 6.42
CA CYS A 60 -13.25 -2.58 7.02
C CYS A 60 -14.61 -3.11 6.58
N THR A 61 -15.60 -2.95 7.46
CA THR A 61 -16.99 -3.37 7.27
C THR A 61 -17.93 -2.22 7.64
N ASP A 62 -19.22 -2.36 7.35
CA ASP A 62 -20.24 -1.33 7.62
C ASP A 62 -19.87 0.03 7.02
N ILE A 63 -19.31 0.01 5.81
CA ILE A 63 -18.79 1.18 5.12
C ILE A 63 -19.98 2.05 4.70
N THR A 64 -20.02 3.27 5.22
CA THR A 64 -21.08 4.23 4.95
C THR A 64 -20.49 5.61 4.71
N VAL A 65 -21.18 6.42 3.92
CA VAL A 65 -20.86 7.83 3.77
C VAL A 65 -22.06 8.63 4.21
N SER A 66 -21.81 9.60 5.07
CA SER A 66 -22.80 10.62 5.38
C SER A 66 -22.49 11.86 4.55
N SER A 67 -23.46 12.24 3.71
CA SER A 67 -23.49 13.51 3.00
C SER A 67 -24.83 14.15 3.22
N GLY A 68 -24.89 15.48 3.37
CA GLY A 68 -26.19 16.11 3.42
C GLY A 68 -26.83 16.18 2.03
N THR A 69 -28.16 16.15 2.01
CA THR A 69 -29.00 16.03 0.81
C THR A 69 -29.41 17.39 0.23
N ASP A 70 -28.92 18.48 0.80
CA ASP A 70 -29.30 19.85 0.45
C ASP A 70 -28.09 20.71 0.08
N MET A 71 -28.35 21.80 -0.66
CA MET A 71 -27.29 22.72 -1.10
C MET A 71 -26.47 23.30 0.07
N ALA A 72 -27.03 23.36 1.28
CA ALA A 72 -26.36 23.84 2.48
C ALA A 72 -25.35 22.84 3.07
N SER A 73 -25.44 21.56 2.70
CA SER A 73 -24.55 20.50 3.15
C SER A 73 -23.57 20.02 2.07
N LEU A 74 -23.54 20.70 0.93
CA LEU A 74 -22.53 20.46 -0.09
C LEU A 74 -21.13 20.61 0.51
N GLY A 75 -20.25 19.69 0.14
CA GLY A 75 -18.90 19.66 0.68
C GLY A 75 -18.84 19.19 2.13
N LYS A 76 -19.73 18.28 2.55
CA LYS A 76 -19.62 17.53 3.82
C LYS A 76 -19.79 16.04 3.55
N ALA A 77 -18.73 15.36 3.13
CA ALA A 77 -18.69 13.91 3.01
C ALA A 77 -17.83 13.31 4.12
N ILE A 78 -18.46 12.53 5.00
CA ILE A 78 -17.77 11.82 6.09
C ILE A 78 -17.92 10.31 5.84
N LEU A 79 -16.80 9.67 5.51
CA LEU A 79 -16.69 8.22 5.43
C LEU A 79 -16.67 7.65 6.86
N SER A 80 -17.46 6.62 7.11
CA SER A 80 -17.51 5.91 8.39
C SER A 80 -17.42 4.42 8.12
N ALA A 81 -16.64 3.69 8.92
CA ALA A 81 -16.51 2.24 8.80
C ALA A 81 -16.08 1.60 10.13
N ASN A 82 -16.30 0.30 10.25
CA ASN A 82 -15.74 -0.54 11.31
C ASN A 82 -14.50 -1.26 10.77
N CYS A 83 -13.32 -0.86 11.21
CA CYS A 83 -12.04 -1.32 10.67
C CYS A 83 -11.30 -2.23 11.64
N GLU A 84 -10.64 -3.26 11.11
CA GLU A 84 -9.85 -4.22 11.87
C GLU A 84 -8.54 -3.60 12.38
N LYS A 85 -8.20 -3.88 13.63
CA LYS A 85 -6.92 -3.54 14.28
C LYS A 85 -5.90 -4.65 14.11
N MET A 86 -4.64 -4.35 14.41
CA MET A 86 -3.56 -5.35 14.39
C MET A 86 -3.77 -6.53 15.34
N ASN A 87 -4.59 -6.37 16.38
CA ASN A 87 -4.94 -7.44 17.31
C ASN A 87 -6.19 -8.24 16.89
N GLY A 88 -6.75 -7.98 15.72
CA GLY A 88 -7.95 -8.63 15.17
C GLY A 88 -9.28 -8.10 15.73
N SER A 89 -9.28 -7.10 16.61
CA SER A 89 -10.51 -6.45 17.05
C SER A 89 -10.94 -5.35 16.08
N TYR A 90 -12.21 -4.97 16.11
CA TYR A 90 -12.75 -3.92 15.23
C TYR A 90 -12.92 -2.61 16.00
N GLN A 91 -12.72 -1.49 15.31
CA GLN A 91 -13.01 -0.16 15.81
C GLN A 91 -13.77 0.65 14.77
N GLN A 92 -14.82 1.34 15.25
CA GLN A 92 -15.50 2.36 14.46
C GLN A 92 -14.58 3.57 14.27
N THR A 93 -14.49 4.03 13.04
CA THR A 93 -13.64 5.15 12.65
C THR A 93 -14.30 5.96 11.53
N THR A 94 -13.92 7.23 11.42
CA THR A 94 -14.48 8.18 10.47
C THR A 94 -13.39 9.01 9.83
N LEU A 95 -13.55 9.37 8.56
CA LEU A 95 -12.65 10.23 7.81
C LEU A 95 -13.45 11.28 7.03
N GLU A 96 -13.12 12.55 7.21
CA GLU A 96 -13.67 13.61 6.37
C GLU A 96 -13.00 13.55 4.99
N LEU A 97 -13.78 13.39 3.92
CA LEU A 97 -13.26 13.23 2.56
C LEU A 97 -13.01 14.56 1.85
N ASN A 98 -13.67 15.64 2.28
CA ASN A 98 -13.57 16.95 1.63
C ASN A 98 -12.15 17.50 1.52
N PRO A 99 -11.24 17.31 2.50
CA PRO A 99 -9.86 17.75 2.37
C PRO A 99 -9.11 17.08 1.22
N TYR A 100 -9.56 15.91 0.78
CA TYR A 100 -8.85 15.02 -0.15
C TYR A 100 -9.51 14.91 -1.52
N LEU A 101 -10.80 15.22 -1.63
CA LEU A 101 -11.55 15.15 -2.88
C LEU A 101 -11.83 16.54 -3.44
N GLU A 102 -11.86 16.61 -4.77
CA GLU A 102 -12.36 17.75 -5.54
C GLU A 102 -13.25 17.24 -6.69
N ASN A 103 -13.97 18.15 -7.33
CA ASN A 103 -14.59 17.87 -8.61
C ASN A 103 -14.21 18.93 -9.64
N ASN A 104 -14.02 18.50 -10.87
CA ASN A 104 -13.70 19.41 -11.96
C ASN A 104 -14.94 20.23 -12.38
N ARG A 105 -14.77 21.19 -13.30
CA ARG A 105 -15.89 21.99 -13.82
C ARG A 105 -16.96 21.16 -14.54
N GLU A 106 -16.65 19.95 -14.95
CA GLU A 106 -17.57 19.03 -15.62
C GLU A 106 -18.37 18.16 -14.63
N GLY A 107 -18.10 18.26 -13.32
CA GLY A 107 -18.77 17.48 -12.28
C GLY A 107 -18.12 16.11 -12.02
N ILE A 108 -16.90 15.86 -12.51
CA ILE A 108 -16.19 14.59 -12.29
C ILE A 108 -15.41 14.67 -10.99
N LEU A 109 -15.61 13.70 -10.08
CA LEU A 109 -14.84 13.55 -8.84
C LEU A 109 -13.40 13.12 -9.14
N SER A 110 -12.45 13.71 -8.42
CA SER A 110 -11.04 13.36 -8.48
C SER A 110 -10.35 13.64 -7.14
N TRP A 111 -9.20 13.00 -6.92
CA TRP A 111 -8.32 13.32 -5.80
C TRP A 111 -7.72 14.72 -5.97
N LYS A 112 -7.62 15.46 -4.86
CA LYS A 112 -7.00 16.78 -4.83
C LYS A 112 -5.51 16.68 -5.12
N GLN A 113 -5.04 17.56 -5.99
CA GLN A 113 -3.61 17.76 -6.20
C GLN A 113 -3.05 18.73 -5.16
N GLU A 114 -2.02 18.32 -4.41
CA GLU A 114 -1.43 19.05 -3.28
C GLU A 114 -0.93 20.48 -3.60
N ASN A 115 -0.78 20.83 -4.88
CA ASN A 115 -0.11 22.06 -5.31
C ASN A 115 -1.05 23.19 -5.79
N LEU A 116 -2.37 23.01 -5.75
CA LEU A 116 -3.30 23.97 -6.37
C LEU A 116 -3.89 25.04 -5.44
N GLY A 117 -3.59 25.00 -4.14
CA GLY A 117 -3.94 26.07 -3.17
C GLY A 117 -5.43 26.43 -3.09
N ARG A 118 -6.30 25.69 -3.80
CA ARG A 118 -7.73 25.92 -3.86
C ARG A 118 -8.39 24.93 -2.92
N GLN A 119 -9.01 25.46 -1.87
CA GLN A 119 -10.03 24.74 -1.12
C GLN A 119 -11.28 24.63 -2.01
N ALA A 120 -11.21 23.78 -3.04
CA ALA A 120 -12.40 23.36 -3.76
C ALA A 120 -13.17 22.42 -2.83
N LEU A 121 -14.36 22.85 -2.41
CA LEU A 121 -15.33 21.93 -1.79
C LEU A 121 -15.92 21.08 -2.90
N ILE A 122 -16.10 19.79 -2.65
CA ILE A 122 -16.88 18.94 -3.55
C ILE A 122 -18.31 19.45 -3.61
N ASN A 123 -18.84 19.64 -4.81
CA ASN A 123 -20.20 20.12 -5.04
C ASN A 123 -21.14 18.96 -5.40
N CYS A 124 -21.08 17.89 -4.60
CA CYS A 124 -21.78 16.64 -4.86
C CYS A 124 -22.83 16.35 -3.78
N TYR A 125 -23.90 15.66 -4.17
CA TYR A 125 -24.99 15.22 -3.32
C TYR A 125 -25.39 13.76 -3.67
N ASP A 126 -26.25 13.17 -2.84
CA ASP A 126 -26.64 11.75 -2.92
C ASP A 126 -25.43 10.81 -2.98
N LEU A 127 -24.40 11.11 -2.18
CA LEU A 127 -23.20 10.30 -2.12
C LEU A 127 -23.53 8.96 -1.46
N THR A 128 -23.09 7.89 -2.10
CA THR A 128 -23.16 6.52 -1.59
C THR A 128 -21.81 5.86 -1.77
N VAL A 129 -21.48 4.92 -0.89
CA VAL A 129 -20.24 4.14 -0.98
C VAL A 129 -20.60 2.67 -1.01
N SER A 130 -19.95 1.92 -1.88
CA SER A 130 -20.10 0.47 -1.95
C SER A 130 -19.14 -0.24 -0.99
N ASP A 131 -19.42 -1.50 -0.69
CA ASP A 131 -18.51 -2.35 0.09
C ASP A 131 -17.14 -2.52 -0.57
N GLN A 132 -17.02 -2.25 -1.87
CA GLN A 132 -15.77 -2.28 -2.62
C GLN A 132 -14.99 -0.96 -2.55
N GLY A 133 -15.42 -0.01 -1.71
CA GLY A 133 -14.76 1.29 -1.56
C GLY A 133 -15.00 2.26 -2.71
N VAL A 134 -15.97 2.03 -3.60
CA VAL A 134 -16.31 3.00 -4.65
C VAL A 134 -17.31 4.02 -4.10
N LEU A 135 -16.92 5.30 -4.09
CA LEU A 135 -17.79 6.44 -3.79
C LEU A 135 -18.45 6.90 -5.09
N GLN A 136 -19.77 7.04 -5.08
CA GLN A 136 -20.55 7.49 -6.24
C GLN A 136 -21.62 8.50 -5.82
N GLY A 137 -22.02 9.36 -6.74
CA GLY A 137 -23.14 10.30 -6.53
C GLY A 137 -23.28 11.30 -7.66
N MET A 138 -24.03 12.36 -7.40
CA MET A 138 -24.35 13.39 -8.39
C MET A 138 -23.58 14.68 -8.07
N CYS A 139 -22.89 15.27 -9.04
CA CYS A 139 -22.17 16.53 -8.86
C CYS A 139 -22.58 17.58 -9.89
N PHE A 140 -22.51 18.86 -9.51
CA PHE A 140 -22.89 19.94 -10.42
C PHE A 140 -21.86 20.17 -11.51
N ASN A 141 -22.30 20.10 -12.77
CA ASN A 141 -21.50 20.54 -13.92
C ASN A 141 -21.55 22.07 -14.06
N LEU A 142 -20.44 22.72 -13.72
CA LEU A 142 -20.25 24.17 -13.78
C LEU A 142 -19.86 24.67 -15.18
N SER A 143 -19.50 23.78 -16.11
CA SER A 143 -19.14 24.13 -17.49
C SER A 143 -20.36 24.43 -18.36
N LYS A 144 -21.56 23.97 -17.99
CA LYS A 144 -22.80 24.19 -18.75
C LYS A 144 -23.63 25.31 -18.12
N LYS A 145 -24.17 26.21 -18.96
CA LYS A 145 -25.03 27.35 -18.57
C LYS A 145 -26.36 26.94 -17.88
N MET A 146 -26.66 25.65 -17.83
CA MET A 146 -27.85 25.09 -17.23
C MET A 146 -27.37 23.89 -16.40
N SER A 147 -27.63 23.95 -15.09
CA SER A 147 -27.30 22.94 -14.07
C SER A 147 -27.67 21.54 -14.57
N SER A 148 -26.69 20.86 -15.12
CA SER A 148 -26.80 19.45 -15.49
C SER A 148 -25.95 18.71 -14.49
N ASP A 149 -26.60 17.96 -13.63
CA ASP A 149 -25.91 17.15 -12.66
C ASP A 149 -25.31 15.95 -13.40
N VAL A 150 -24.09 15.58 -13.04
CA VAL A 150 -23.35 14.49 -13.66
C VAL A 150 -23.15 13.42 -12.61
N GLU A 151 -23.54 12.20 -12.94
CA GLU A 151 -23.20 11.03 -12.14
C GLU A 151 -21.69 10.78 -12.26
N THR A 152 -21.05 10.58 -11.13
CA THR A 152 -19.60 10.35 -11.05
C THR A 152 -19.28 9.35 -9.97
N SER A 153 -18.13 8.69 -10.12
CA SER A 153 -17.61 7.74 -9.16
C SER A 153 -16.10 7.88 -9.00
N ILE A 154 -15.58 7.55 -7.83
CA ILE A 154 -14.16 7.48 -7.53
C ILE A 154 -13.87 6.28 -6.62
N ASN A 155 -12.75 5.61 -6.84
CA ASN A 155 -12.34 4.49 -6.02
C ASN A 155 -11.56 4.98 -4.80
N LEU A 156 -12.16 4.90 -3.61
CA LEU A 156 -11.54 5.33 -2.35
C LEU A 156 -10.37 4.44 -1.93
N ASN A 157 -10.32 3.19 -2.39
CA ASN A 157 -9.20 2.29 -2.10
C ASN A 157 -7.87 2.78 -2.69
N GLU A 158 -7.88 3.71 -3.65
CA GLU A 158 -6.65 4.24 -4.25
C GLU A 158 -5.80 5.01 -3.24
N HIS A 159 -6.42 5.68 -2.26
CA HIS A 159 -5.73 6.57 -1.33
C HIS A 159 -6.21 6.47 0.12
N ILE A 160 -7.21 5.63 0.41
CA ILE A 160 -7.69 5.43 1.78
C ILE A 160 -7.28 4.05 2.26
N ALA A 161 -6.58 4.04 3.40
CA ALA A 161 -6.10 2.85 4.06
C ALA A 161 -6.68 2.72 5.48
N ASN A 162 -6.68 1.49 5.98
CA ASN A 162 -6.94 1.18 7.38
C ASN A 162 -5.61 1.01 8.12
N ILE A 163 -5.31 1.95 9.03
CA ILE A 163 -4.10 1.92 9.85
C ILE A 163 -4.48 1.62 11.30
N ASP A 164 -4.36 0.36 11.70
CA ASP A 164 -4.68 -0.14 13.05
C ASP A 164 -6.10 0.27 13.53
N GLY A 165 -7.10 0.00 12.69
CA GLY A 165 -8.50 0.32 12.95
C GLY A 165 -8.87 1.79 12.72
N SER A 166 -8.00 2.58 12.08
CA SER A 166 -8.24 4.00 11.78
C SER A 166 -8.12 4.30 10.30
N LEU A 167 -9.16 4.90 9.71
CA LEU A 167 -9.13 5.36 8.31
C LEU A 167 -8.16 6.52 8.15
N LYS A 168 -7.28 6.45 7.15
CA LYS A 168 -6.34 7.52 6.80
C LYS A 168 -6.24 7.71 5.30
N TYR A 169 -5.95 8.94 4.89
CA TYR A 169 -5.54 9.28 3.54
C TYR A 169 -4.02 9.11 3.39
N GLU A 170 -3.58 8.56 2.25
CA GLU A 170 -2.17 8.30 1.88
C GLU A 170 -1.73 9.08 0.64
#